data_AF-A0A7V2L6X3-F1
#
_entry.id   AF-A0A7V2L6X3-F1
#
_cell.length_a   1.000
_cell.length_b   1.000
_cell.length_c   1.000
_cell.angle_alpha   90.00
_cell.angle_beta   90.00
_cell.angle_gamma   90.00
#
_symmetry.space_group_name_H-M   'P 1'
#
loop_
_entity.id
_entity.type
_entity.pdbx_description
1 polymer ?
#
loop_
_entity_poly.entity_id
_entity_poly.type
_entity_poly.pdbx_seq_one_letter_code
_entity_poly.pdbx_strand_id
1 'polypeptide(L)'
;MPYLVCVEENEGRWIAHVPDLPGCFIEHVNREEAIQAIPKAVETYIAWCEGHGLRISGLSDPMIVAEVIRAWESEDGYEVNAFFASDRPPLIKDELPQFERLLNATRKDLLGVVDGFDADDLSREFPGERWNIGGILMHVARAEWWYLDRIGLAFSSAELPDEPFSGLAKVREHLLVILPEFVRRSGVVTLAGETWSARKVLRRALWHERDHTDHIKKLRSKLPQW
;
A
#
# COMPACT_ATOMS: atom_id res chain seq x y z
N MET A 1 21.01 12.37 0.14
CA MET A 1 21.60 11.33 -0.74
C MET A 1 20.70 11.19 -1.95
N PRO A 2 21.23 10.83 -3.15
CA PRO A 2 20.38 10.48 -4.27
C PRO A 2 19.36 9.44 -3.82
N TYR A 3 18.11 9.59 -4.24
CA TYR A 3 17.05 8.67 -3.86
C TYR A 3 16.70 7.74 -5.02
N LEU A 4 16.39 6.50 -4.68
CA LEU A 4 16.10 5.45 -5.65
C LEU A 4 14.62 5.48 -6.05
N VAL A 5 14.38 5.11 -7.30
CA VAL A 5 13.04 4.86 -7.85
C VAL A 5 12.98 3.42 -8.35
N CYS A 6 11.99 2.68 -7.85
CA CYS A 6 11.68 1.32 -8.28
C CYS A 6 10.32 1.33 -8.98
N VAL A 7 10.24 0.81 -10.20
CA VAL A 7 9.02 0.87 -11.01
C VAL A 7 8.49 -0.55 -11.26
N GLU A 8 7.21 -0.77 -10.98
CA GLU A 8 6.51 -2.02 -11.33
C GLU A 8 5.38 -1.80 -12.34
N GLU A 9 5.15 -2.79 -13.20
CA GLU A 9 3.88 -2.94 -13.91
C GLU A 9 2.94 -3.80 -13.05
N ASN A 10 1.71 -3.34 -12.83
CA ASN A 10 0.68 -4.03 -12.07
C ASN A 10 -0.68 -3.69 -12.68
N GLU A 11 -1.50 -4.70 -12.99
CA GLU A 11 -2.82 -4.55 -13.63
C GLU A 11 -2.82 -3.60 -14.86
N GLY A 12 -1.75 -3.65 -15.67
CA GLY A 12 -1.59 -2.84 -16.88
C GLY A 12 -1.25 -1.36 -16.64
N ARG A 13 -0.85 -0.99 -15.41
CA ARG A 13 -0.35 0.33 -15.05
C ARG A 13 1.08 0.28 -14.55
N TRP A 14 1.79 1.39 -14.70
CA TRP A 14 3.14 1.58 -14.17
C TRP A 14 3.08 2.35 -12.87
N ILE A 15 3.61 1.77 -11.81
CA ILE A 15 3.68 2.36 -10.48
C ILE A 15 5.15 2.59 -10.16
N ALA A 16 5.53 3.84 -9.96
CA ALA A 16 6.86 4.23 -9.54
C ALA A 16 6.86 4.51 -8.04
N HIS A 17 7.75 3.84 -7.31
CA HIS A 17 7.89 3.92 -5.86
C HIS A 17 9.23 4.55 -5.48
N VAL A 18 9.28 5.21 -4.32
CA VAL A 18 10.53 5.69 -3.69
C VAL A 18 10.80 4.87 -2.42
N PRO A 19 11.70 3.87 -2.43
CA PRO A 19 11.87 2.97 -1.29
C PRO A 19 12.26 3.66 0.02
N ASP A 20 13.04 4.76 -0.06
CA ASP A 20 13.43 5.58 1.10
C ASP A 20 12.26 6.38 1.70
N LEU A 21 11.12 6.43 0.99
CA LEU A 21 9.87 7.07 1.42
C LEU A 21 8.74 6.04 1.35
N PRO A 22 8.63 5.10 2.31
CA PRO A 22 7.66 4.01 2.22
C PRO A 22 6.21 4.50 2.06
N GLY A 23 5.55 4.06 0.99
CA GLY A 23 4.20 4.52 0.64
C GLY A 23 4.18 5.75 -0.27
N CYS A 24 5.31 6.36 -0.61
CA CYS A 24 5.42 7.35 -1.69
C CYS A 24 5.39 6.63 -3.05
N PHE A 25 4.43 7.00 -3.89
CA PHE A 25 4.25 6.41 -5.20
C PHE A 25 3.60 7.39 -6.17
N ILE A 26 3.65 7.04 -7.44
CA ILE A 26 2.77 7.60 -8.47
C ILE A 26 2.48 6.52 -9.52
N GLU A 27 1.24 6.50 -10.00
CA GLU A 27 0.80 5.60 -11.06
C GLU A 27 0.58 6.33 -12.38
N HIS A 28 0.88 5.67 -13.50
CA HIS A 28 0.57 6.14 -14.83
C HIS A 28 0.39 4.99 -15.82
N VAL A 29 -0.32 5.21 -16.92
CA VAL A 29 -0.43 4.23 -18.03
C VAL A 29 0.87 4.09 -18.82
N ASN A 30 1.72 5.12 -18.76
CA ASN A 30 3.01 5.17 -19.44
C ASN A 30 4.15 5.19 -18.40
N ARG A 31 5.14 4.33 -18.59
CA ARG A 31 6.28 4.15 -17.68
C ARG A 31 7.09 5.42 -17.49
N GLU A 32 7.46 6.09 -18.58
CA GLU A 32 8.30 7.29 -18.56
C GLU A 32 7.58 8.44 -17.85
N GLU A 33 6.27 8.58 -18.05
CA GLU A 33 5.44 9.57 -17.37
C GLU A 33 5.37 9.29 -15.85
N ALA A 34 5.21 8.02 -15.44
CA ALA A 34 5.28 7.64 -14.02
C ALA A 34 6.63 8.04 -13.40
N ILE A 35 7.75 7.78 -14.09
CA ILE A 35 9.09 8.14 -13.62
C ILE A 35 9.26 9.67 -13.53
N GLN A 36 8.84 10.41 -14.56
CA GLN A 36 8.98 11.88 -14.61
C GLN A 36 8.13 12.59 -13.54
N ALA A 37 7.03 11.96 -13.09
CA ALA A 37 6.15 12.53 -12.08
C ALA A 37 6.64 12.31 -10.63
N ILE A 38 7.69 11.51 -10.41
CA ILE A 38 8.20 11.19 -9.06
C ILE A 38 8.59 12.43 -8.24
N PRO A 39 9.32 13.43 -8.76
CA PRO A 39 9.65 14.62 -7.97
C PRO A 39 8.40 15.29 -7.39
N LYS A 40 7.31 15.35 -8.17
CA LYS A 40 6.05 15.90 -7.69
C LYS A 40 5.36 15.02 -6.66
N ALA A 41 5.43 13.70 -6.83
CA ALA A 41 4.92 12.74 -5.86
C ALA A 41 5.66 12.85 -4.52
N VAL A 42 6.98 13.04 -4.55
CA VAL A 42 7.82 13.27 -3.37
C VAL A 42 7.41 14.54 -2.63
N GLU A 43 7.24 15.68 -3.33
CA GLU A 43 6.74 16.92 -2.70
C GLU A 43 5.39 16.70 -2.00
N THR A 44 4.46 16.05 -2.69
CA THR A 44 3.11 15.75 -2.17
C THR A 44 3.20 14.83 -0.94
N TYR A 45 4.07 13.83 -0.99
CA TYR A 45 4.29 12.90 0.11
C TYR A 45 4.93 13.56 1.33
N ILE A 46 5.89 14.47 1.14
CA ILE A 46 6.51 15.22 2.23
C ILE A 46 5.47 16.11 2.91
N ALA A 47 4.66 16.85 2.14
CA ALA A 47 3.57 17.67 2.69
C ALA A 47 2.52 16.82 3.44
N TRP A 48 2.19 15.64 2.90
CA TRP A 48 1.34 14.67 3.57
C TRP A 48 1.92 14.18 4.90
N CYS A 49 3.21 13.86 4.93
CA CYS A 49 3.92 13.50 6.16
C CYS A 49 3.87 14.62 7.20
N GLU A 50 4.13 15.87 6.78
CA GLU A 50 4.08 17.04 7.66
C GLU A 50 2.70 17.22 8.30
N GLY A 51 1.62 17.02 7.53
CA GLY A 51 0.24 17.04 8.04
C GLY A 51 -0.06 16.01 9.13
N HIS A 52 0.68 14.90 9.15
CA HIS A 52 0.63 13.87 10.19
C HIS A 52 1.73 14.01 11.26
N GLY A 53 2.47 15.14 11.26
CA GLY A 53 3.58 15.40 12.19
C GLY A 53 4.79 14.49 11.97
N LEU A 54 4.91 13.88 10.78
CA LEU A 54 6.06 13.08 10.36
C LEU A 54 7.07 13.99 9.66
N ARG A 55 8.33 13.92 10.10
CA ARG A 55 9.42 14.67 9.48
C ARG A 55 10.23 13.76 8.59
N ILE A 56 10.29 14.10 7.30
CA ILE A 56 11.18 13.47 6.34
C ILE A 56 12.47 14.31 6.25
N SER A 57 13.61 13.63 6.23
CA SER A 57 14.92 14.26 6.07
C SER A 57 15.85 13.35 5.28
N GLY A 58 16.85 13.94 4.61
CA GLY A 58 17.93 13.17 3.98
C GLY A 58 17.72 12.81 2.50
N LEU A 59 16.54 13.12 1.95
CA LEU A 59 16.30 13.03 0.50
C LEU A 59 16.98 14.20 -0.21
N SER A 60 17.81 13.93 -1.21
CA SER A 60 18.39 14.98 -2.05
C SER A 60 18.51 14.49 -3.49
N ASP A 61 18.60 15.43 -4.43
CA ASP A 61 18.96 15.10 -5.79
C ASP A 61 20.35 14.42 -5.89
N PRO A 62 20.61 13.64 -6.95
CA PRO A 62 19.67 13.29 -8.04
C PRO A 62 18.74 12.10 -7.73
N MET A 63 17.59 12.06 -8.41
CA MET A 63 16.75 10.86 -8.53
C MET A 63 17.42 9.81 -9.44
N ILE A 64 17.42 8.53 -9.02
CA ILE A 64 18.00 7.42 -9.80
C ILE A 64 16.97 6.30 -9.97
N VAL A 65 16.62 5.94 -11.21
CA VAL A 65 15.82 4.74 -11.48
C VAL A 65 16.69 3.50 -11.28
N ALA A 66 16.40 2.73 -10.24
CA ALA A 66 17.19 1.57 -9.85
C ALA A 66 16.71 0.28 -10.53
N GLU A 67 15.40 0.06 -10.56
CA GLU A 67 14.79 -1.17 -11.05
C GLU A 67 13.48 -0.87 -11.78
N VAL A 68 13.22 -1.62 -12.86
CA VAL A 68 11.95 -1.62 -13.59
C VAL A 68 11.56 -3.07 -13.81
N ILE A 69 10.46 -3.51 -13.20
CA ILE A 69 10.01 -4.91 -13.22
C ILE A 69 8.61 -4.97 -13.81
N ARG A 70 8.37 -5.90 -14.75
CA ARG A 70 7.03 -6.19 -15.25
C ARG A 70 6.42 -7.33 -14.45
N ALA A 71 5.15 -7.21 -14.08
CA ALA A 71 4.38 -8.36 -13.64
C ALA A 71 4.28 -9.39 -14.78
N TRP A 72 4.14 -10.65 -14.40
CA TRP A 72 3.93 -11.76 -15.33
C TRP A 72 2.93 -12.74 -14.74
N GLU A 73 2.18 -13.40 -15.61
CA GLU A 73 1.21 -14.40 -15.19
C GLU A 73 1.89 -15.77 -15.07
N SER A 74 1.75 -16.41 -13.91
CA SER A 74 2.17 -17.79 -13.71
C SER A 74 1.24 -18.78 -14.43
N GLU A 75 1.66 -20.04 -14.56
CA GLU A 75 0.90 -21.07 -15.28
C GLU A 75 -0.53 -21.27 -14.74
N ASP A 76 -0.75 -20.98 -13.45
CA ASP A 76 -2.06 -21.09 -12.78
C ASP A 76 -2.91 -19.81 -12.90
N GLY A 77 -2.52 -18.84 -13.74
CA GLY A 77 -3.24 -17.58 -13.94
C GLY A 77 -3.01 -16.55 -12.82
N TYR A 78 -2.04 -16.78 -11.94
CA TYR A 78 -1.71 -15.87 -10.84
C TYR A 78 -0.68 -14.83 -11.30
N GLU A 79 -1.01 -13.55 -11.18
CA GLU A 79 -0.12 -12.44 -11.52
C GLU A 79 0.97 -12.27 -10.45
N VAL A 80 2.23 -12.47 -10.86
CA VAL A 80 3.41 -12.36 -10.01
C VAL A 80 3.91 -10.92 -10.02
N ASN A 81 3.75 -10.23 -8.88
CA ASN A 81 4.11 -8.83 -8.71
C ASN A 81 5.60 -8.63 -8.37
N ALA A 82 6.08 -7.38 -8.53
CA ALA A 82 7.50 -7.08 -8.39
C ALA A 82 8.06 -7.38 -6.99
N PHE A 83 9.30 -7.85 -6.96
CA PHE A 83 10.13 -7.93 -5.76
C PHE A 83 11.43 -7.21 -6.04
N PHE A 84 11.59 -6.01 -5.47
CA PHE A 84 12.74 -5.15 -5.71
C PHE A 84 13.93 -5.56 -4.85
N ALA A 85 15.15 -5.21 -5.26
CA ALA A 85 16.33 -5.32 -4.42
C ALA A 85 16.13 -4.58 -3.09
N SER A 86 15.40 -3.46 -3.10
CA SER A 86 15.02 -2.71 -1.90
C SER A 86 14.05 -3.44 -0.97
N ASP A 87 13.32 -4.47 -1.44
CA ASP A 87 12.45 -5.30 -0.61
C ASP A 87 13.24 -6.39 0.15
N ARG A 88 14.48 -6.70 -0.26
CA ARG A 88 15.24 -7.83 0.28
C ARG A 88 15.80 -7.62 1.69
N PRO A 89 16.38 -6.44 2.05
CA PRO A 89 17.01 -6.29 3.35
C PRO A 89 16.02 -6.55 4.49
N PRO A 90 16.43 -7.27 5.55
CA PRO A 90 15.60 -7.43 6.74
C PRO A 90 15.23 -6.06 7.32
N LEU A 91 14.08 -5.98 7.97
CA LEU A 91 13.77 -4.82 8.79
C LEU A 91 14.69 -4.79 10.01
N ILE A 92 15.17 -3.61 10.38
CA ILE A 92 15.83 -3.39 11.66
C ILE A 92 14.85 -2.78 12.65
N LYS A 93 15.08 -3.02 13.95
CA LYS A 93 14.19 -2.57 15.03
C LYS A 93 13.95 -1.06 15.02
N ASP A 94 14.96 -0.28 14.64
CA ASP A 94 14.90 1.18 14.63
C ASP A 94 13.99 1.73 13.53
N GLU A 95 13.67 0.95 12.50
CA GLU A 95 12.72 1.33 11.45
C GLU A 95 11.25 1.19 11.90
N LEU A 96 10.96 0.30 12.85
CA LEU A 96 9.59 -0.07 13.20
C LEU A 96 8.73 1.13 13.65
N PRO A 97 9.21 2.04 14.51
CA PRO A 97 8.40 3.20 14.92
C PRO A 97 7.98 4.08 13.74
N GLN A 98 8.81 4.19 12.70
CA GLN A 98 8.46 4.95 11.52
C GLN A 98 7.36 4.25 10.72
N PHE A 99 7.48 2.94 10.50
CA PHE A 99 6.45 2.15 9.82
C PHE A 99 5.12 2.15 10.58
N GLU A 100 5.15 2.02 11.90
CA GLU A 100 3.96 2.08 12.75
C GLU A 100 3.22 3.41 12.57
N ARG A 101 3.95 4.53 12.60
CA ARG A 101 3.35 5.86 12.39
C ARG A 101 2.80 6.03 10.97
N LEU A 102 3.50 5.53 9.96
CA LEU A 102 3.03 5.59 8.56
C LEU A 102 1.74 4.77 8.39
N LEU A 103 1.72 3.54 8.90
CA LEU A 103 0.53 2.68 8.91
C LEU A 103 -0.64 3.39 9.61
N ASN A 104 -0.42 3.96 10.80
CA ASN A 104 -1.48 4.69 11.49
C ASN A 104 -1.97 5.91 10.71
N ALA A 105 -1.07 6.64 10.03
CA ALA A 105 -1.42 7.79 9.20
C ALA A 105 -2.29 7.39 7.99
N THR A 106 -1.90 6.33 7.26
CA THR A 106 -2.68 5.86 6.10
C THR A 106 -4.07 5.38 6.51
N ARG A 107 -4.18 4.67 7.65
CA ARG A 107 -5.49 4.22 8.16
C ARG A 107 -6.36 5.40 8.60
N LYS A 108 -5.76 6.39 9.26
CA LYS A 108 -6.47 7.60 9.68
C LYS A 108 -7.06 8.34 8.47
N ASP A 109 -6.31 8.45 7.38
CA ASP A 109 -6.80 9.09 6.16
C ASP A 109 -7.91 8.30 5.48
N LEU A 110 -7.77 6.97 5.38
CA LEU A 110 -8.82 6.11 4.83
C LEU A 110 -10.13 6.30 5.60
N LEU A 111 -10.08 6.23 6.93
CA LEU A 111 -11.27 6.41 7.78
C LEU A 111 -11.81 7.84 7.70
N GLY A 112 -10.96 8.86 7.62
CA GLY A 112 -11.38 10.25 7.46
C GLY A 112 -12.12 10.48 6.14
N VAL A 113 -11.72 9.81 5.05
CA VAL A 113 -12.39 9.92 3.75
C VAL A 113 -13.77 9.26 3.71
N VAL A 114 -14.06 8.34 4.62
CA VAL A 114 -15.38 7.69 4.74
C VAL A 114 -16.14 8.14 5.99
N ASP A 115 -15.62 9.13 6.72
CA ASP A 115 -16.29 9.69 7.89
C ASP A 115 -17.64 10.30 7.49
N GLY A 116 -18.66 9.96 8.27
CA GLY A 116 -20.05 10.34 8.06
C GLY A 116 -20.83 9.50 7.05
N PHE A 117 -20.24 8.48 6.43
CA PHE A 117 -20.97 7.61 5.49
C PHE A 117 -21.93 6.66 6.22
N ASP A 118 -23.13 6.51 5.67
CA ASP A 118 -24.09 5.51 6.11
C ASP A 118 -24.05 4.23 5.24
N ALA A 119 -24.96 3.30 5.50
CA ALA A 119 -25.04 2.04 4.75
C ALA A 119 -25.38 2.25 3.26
N ASP A 120 -26.12 3.30 2.92
CA ASP A 120 -26.51 3.60 1.54
C ASP A 120 -25.31 4.19 0.77
N ASP A 121 -24.52 5.05 1.41
CA ASP A 121 -23.27 5.57 0.83
C ASP A 121 -22.26 4.46 0.57
N LEU A 122 -22.11 3.52 1.51
CA LEU A 122 -21.16 2.41 1.39
C LEU A 122 -21.58 1.39 0.33
N SER A 123 -22.88 1.15 0.18
CA SER A 123 -23.42 0.16 -0.76
C SER A 123 -23.66 0.73 -2.17
N ARG A 124 -23.61 2.06 -2.34
CA ARG A 124 -23.87 2.73 -3.61
C ARG A 124 -22.98 2.23 -4.75
N GLU A 125 -23.61 1.84 -5.85
CA GLU A 125 -22.93 1.47 -7.08
C GLU A 125 -22.51 2.69 -7.89
N PHE A 126 -21.34 2.59 -8.53
CA PHE A 126 -20.78 3.64 -9.38
C PHE A 126 -20.52 3.05 -10.77
N PRO A 127 -21.10 3.60 -11.85
CA PRO A 127 -20.92 3.07 -13.20
C PRO A 127 -19.44 3.00 -13.61
N GLY A 128 -19.01 1.83 -14.09
CA GLY A 128 -17.63 1.57 -14.51
C GLY A 128 -16.65 1.22 -13.38
N GLU A 129 -17.10 1.25 -12.12
CA GLU A 129 -16.27 0.83 -10.98
C GLU A 129 -16.50 -0.66 -10.66
N ARG A 130 -15.42 -1.36 -10.32
CA ARG A 130 -15.49 -2.79 -9.94
C ARG A 130 -16.24 -3.02 -8.63
N TRP A 131 -16.11 -2.09 -7.69
CA TRP A 131 -16.65 -2.19 -6.34
C TRP A 131 -17.28 -0.87 -5.90
N ASN A 132 -18.29 -0.97 -5.03
CA ASN A 132 -18.75 0.16 -4.22
C ASN A 132 -17.74 0.46 -3.10
N ILE A 133 -17.97 1.54 -2.34
CA ILE A 133 -17.02 2.00 -1.31
C ILE A 133 -16.84 0.94 -0.22
N GLY A 134 -17.92 0.30 0.25
CA GLY A 134 -17.83 -0.81 1.21
C GLY A 134 -17.00 -1.98 0.68
N GLY A 135 -17.14 -2.31 -0.60
CA GLY A 135 -16.35 -3.33 -1.28
C GLY A 135 -14.87 -2.99 -1.38
N ILE A 136 -14.52 -1.71 -1.64
CA ILE A 136 -13.13 -1.24 -1.64
C ILE A 136 -12.52 -1.38 -0.23
N LEU A 137 -13.23 -0.94 0.81
CA LEU A 137 -12.78 -1.06 2.20
C LEU A 137 -12.52 -2.53 2.58
N MET A 138 -13.43 -3.43 2.18
CA MET A 138 -13.26 -4.87 2.38
C MET A 138 -12.06 -5.43 1.60
N HIS A 139 -11.86 -4.96 0.37
CA HIS A 139 -10.72 -5.35 -0.45
C HIS A 139 -9.39 -4.94 0.20
N VAL A 140 -9.29 -3.72 0.74
CA VAL A 140 -8.10 -3.26 1.48
C VAL A 140 -7.81 -4.17 2.67
N ALA A 141 -8.83 -4.46 3.50
CA ALA A 141 -8.67 -5.35 4.65
C ALA A 141 -8.20 -6.75 4.25
N ARG A 142 -8.83 -7.34 3.24
CA ARG A 142 -8.48 -8.69 2.73
C ARG A 142 -7.09 -8.72 2.10
N ALA A 143 -6.68 -7.65 1.41
CA ALA A 143 -5.35 -7.55 0.83
C ALA A 143 -4.26 -7.47 1.90
N GLU A 144 -4.43 -6.65 2.93
CA GLU A 144 -3.48 -6.58 4.06
C GLU A 144 -3.34 -7.92 4.78
N TRP A 145 -4.47 -8.59 5.05
CA TRP A 145 -4.47 -9.94 5.62
C TRP A 145 -3.72 -10.92 4.71
N TRP A 146 -3.98 -10.86 3.40
CA TRP A 146 -3.35 -11.75 2.44
C TRP A 146 -1.83 -11.52 2.35
N TYR A 147 -1.35 -10.27 2.41
CA TYR A 147 0.09 -9.97 2.48
C TYR A 147 0.76 -10.62 3.69
N LEU A 148 0.09 -10.60 4.86
CA LEU A 148 0.57 -11.27 6.06
C LEU A 148 0.60 -12.80 5.91
N ASP A 149 -0.39 -13.37 5.23
CA ASP A 149 -0.47 -14.79 4.95
C ASP A 149 0.69 -15.25 4.05
N ARG A 150 1.13 -14.41 3.09
CA ARG A 150 2.29 -14.71 2.22
C ARG A 150 3.59 -14.91 2.99
N ILE A 151 3.70 -14.36 4.19
CA ILE A 151 4.84 -14.56 5.08
C ILE A 151 4.48 -15.41 6.31
N GLY A 152 3.32 -16.07 6.32
CA GLY A 152 2.89 -16.95 7.40
C GLY A 152 2.71 -16.24 8.74
N LEU A 153 2.24 -14.99 8.72
CA LEU A 153 1.96 -14.18 9.91
C LEU A 153 0.48 -13.73 10.00
N ALA A 154 -0.36 -14.15 9.07
CA ALA A 154 -1.80 -13.91 9.17
C ALA A 154 -2.45 -14.78 10.26
N PHE A 155 -3.53 -14.28 10.85
CA PHE A 155 -4.47 -15.09 11.63
C PHE A 155 -5.37 -15.91 10.69
N SER A 156 -6.18 -16.82 11.24
CA SER A 156 -7.04 -17.69 10.44
C SER A 156 -8.06 -16.88 9.60
N SER A 157 -8.20 -17.22 8.32
CA SER A 157 -9.18 -16.57 7.43
C SER A 157 -10.62 -16.73 7.91
N ALA A 158 -10.92 -17.79 8.68
CA ALA A 158 -12.24 -18.01 9.28
C ALA A 158 -12.64 -16.93 10.29
N GLU A 159 -11.66 -16.15 10.76
CA GLU A 159 -11.91 -15.06 11.70
C GLU A 159 -11.92 -13.67 11.03
N LEU A 160 -11.85 -13.60 9.69
CA LEU A 160 -11.99 -12.35 8.96
C LEU A 160 -13.45 -11.86 9.02
N PRO A 161 -13.70 -10.63 9.51
CA PRO A 161 -15.05 -10.06 9.50
C PRO A 161 -15.57 -9.82 8.09
N ASP A 162 -16.88 -10.00 7.91
CA ASP A 162 -17.59 -9.67 6.67
C ASP A 162 -18.09 -8.21 6.63
N GLU A 163 -17.91 -7.46 7.72
CA GLU A 163 -18.24 -6.03 7.80
C GLU A 163 -16.97 -5.19 7.54
N PRO A 164 -16.99 -4.21 6.62
CA PRO A 164 -15.79 -3.49 6.17
C PRO A 164 -14.96 -2.83 7.28
N PHE A 165 -15.59 -2.10 8.20
CA PHE A 165 -14.85 -1.37 9.25
C PHE A 165 -14.24 -2.32 10.28
N SER A 166 -14.98 -3.36 10.67
CA SER A 166 -14.50 -4.43 11.55
C SER A 166 -13.34 -5.19 10.93
N GLY A 167 -13.41 -5.47 9.62
CA GLY A 167 -12.34 -6.11 8.86
C GLY A 167 -11.07 -5.25 8.84
N LEU A 168 -11.20 -3.98 8.49
CA LEU A 168 -10.10 -3.02 8.54
C LEU A 168 -9.48 -2.97 9.93
N ALA A 169 -10.29 -2.76 10.98
CA ALA A 169 -9.82 -2.63 12.36
C ALA A 169 -9.02 -3.87 12.80
N LYS A 170 -9.60 -5.07 12.64
CA LYS A 170 -8.98 -6.32 13.06
C LYS A 170 -7.65 -6.57 12.36
N VAL A 171 -7.61 -6.42 11.03
CA VAL A 171 -6.39 -6.71 10.25
C VAL A 171 -5.27 -5.74 10.61
N ARG A 172 -5.58 -4.46 10.81
CA ARG A 172 -4.56 -3.47 11.17
C ARG A 172 -4.09 -3.61 12.61
N GLU A 173 -4.99 -3.89 13.55
CA GLU A 173 -4.62 -4.20 14.93
C GLU A 173 -3.65 -5.38 14.97
N HIS A 174 -3.97 -6.46 14.26
CA HIS A 174 -3.10 -7.63 14.15
C HIS A 174 -1.73 -7.25 13.55
N LEU A 175 -1.71 -6.56 12.39
CA LEU A 175 -0.46 -6.10 11.75
C LEU A 175 0.43 -5.29 12.70
N LEU A 176 -0.14 -4.39 13.50
CA LEU A 176 0.61 -3.57 14.45
C LEU A 176 1.14 -4.42 15.62
N VAL A 177 0.33 -5.33 16.16
CA VAL A 177 0.72 -6.24 17.25
C VAL A 177 1.90 -7.13 16.83
N ILE A 178 1.88 -7.64 15.60
CA ILE A 178 2.91 -8.56 15.09
C ILE A 178 4.07 -7.85 14.38
N LEU A 179 4.05 -6.51 14.30
CA LEU A 179 5.13 -5.72 13.67
C LEU A 179 6.52 -6.03 14.25
N PRO A 180 6.71 -6.27 15.57
CA PRO A 180 7.99 -6.70 16.12
C PRO A 180 8.52 -8.03 15.56
N GLU A 181 7.64 -8.94 15.15
CA GLU A 181 8.02 -10.23 14.57
C GLU A 181 8.61 -10.07 13.16
N PHE A 182 8.34 -8.95 12.47
CA PHE A 182 8.89 -8.69 11.14
C PHE A 182 10.42 -8.59 11.17
N VAL A 183 11.00 -8.04 12.24
CA VAL A 183 12.46 -7.94 12.42
C VAL A 183 13.11 -9.32 12.57
N ARG A 184 12.37 -10.29 13.10
CA ARG A 184 12.86 -11.68 13.24
C ARG A 184 12.82 -12.44 11.91
N ARG A 185 12.11 -11.92 10.90
CA ARG A 185 12.07 -12.49 9.56
C ARG A 185 13.16 -11.88 8.68
N SER A 186 14.33 -12.51 8.69
CA SER A 186 15.47 -12.07 7.89
C SER A 186 15.53 -12.67 6.47
N GLY A 187 14.63 -13.59 6.14
CA GLY A 187 14.58 -14.28 4.86
C GLY A 187 13.46 -13.80 3.94
N VAL A 188 13.47 -14.34 2.73
CA VAL A 188 12.38 -14.20 1.77
C VAL A 188 11.62 -15.52 1.66
N VAL A 189 10.34 -15.45 1.31
CA VAL A 189 9.50 -16.62 1.01
C VAL A 189 9.02 -16.49 -0.43
N THR A 190 9.10 -17.57 -1.20
CA THR A 190 8.55 -17.61 -2.57
C THR A 190 7.35 -18.53 -2.61
N LEU A 191 6.20 -18.01 -3.04
CA LEU A 191 4.93 -18.73 -3.16
C LEU A 191 4.36 -18.47 -4.56
N ALA A 192 4.02 -19.53 -5.30
CA ALA A 192 3.47 -19.43 -6.66
C ALA A 192 4.29 -18.50 -7.59
N GLY A 193 5.62 -18.58 -7.51
CA GLY A 193 6.53 -17.74 -8.31
C GLY A 193 6.78 -16.33 -7.76
N GLU A 194 5.97 -15.85 -6.81
CA GLU A 194 6.14 -14.53 -6.22
C GLU A 194 6.96 -14.56 -4.94
N THR A 195 7.92 -13.64 -4.85
CA THR A 195 8.80 -13.50 -3.69
C THR A 195 8.27 -12.42 -2.74
N TRP A 196 8.31 -12.73 -1.44
CA TRP A 196 7.78 -11.95 -0.34
C TRP A 196 8.83 -11.77 0.77
N SER A 197 8.83 -10.59 1.36
CA SER A 197 9.60 -10.23 2.56
C SER A 197 8.74 -9.36 3.46
N ALA A 198 9.14 -9.20 4.73
CA ALA A 198 8.49 -8.26 5.63
C ALA A 198 8.46 -6.82 5.07
N ARG A 199 9.51 -6.41 4.37
CA ARG A 199 9.62 -5.08 3.76
C ARG A 199 8.66 -4.91 2.57
N LYS A 200 8.51 -5.93 1.73
CA LYS A 200 7.51 -5.93 0.65
C LYS A 200 6.09 -5.86 1.21
N VAL A 201 5.79 -6.58 2.30
CA VAL A 201 4.48 -6.52 2.96
C VAL A 201 4.15 -5.08 3.38
N LEU A 202 5.09 -4.37 4.02
CA LEU A 202 4.90 -2.97 4.41
C LEU A 202 4.78 -2.04 3.20
N ARG A 203 5.61 -2.22 2.17
CA ARG A 203 5.53 -1.44 0.92
C ARG A 203 4.15 -1.57 0.28
N ARG A 204 3.65 -2.81 0.14
CA ARG A 204 2.35 -3.10 -0.45
C ARG A 204 1.20 -2.57 0.41
N ALA A 205 1.22 -2.77 1.73
CA ALA A 205 0.19 -2.24 2.62
C ALA A 205 0.09 -0.71 2.55
N LEU A 206 1.23 -0.01 2.62
CA LEU A 206 1.27 1.46 2.59
C LEU A 206 0.84 2.03 1.24
N TRP A 207 1.34 1.47 0.14
CA TRP A 207 0.95 1.90 -1.20
C TRP A 207 -0.54 1.64 -1.45
N HIS A 208 -0.98 0.39 -1.26
CA HIS A 208 -2.31 -0.07 -1.63
C HIS A 208 -3.42 0.65 -0.86
N GLU A 209 -3.23 0.88 0.45
CA GLU A 209 -4.22 1.62 1.24
C GLU A 209 -4.32 3.09 0.80
N ARG A 210 -3.19 3.74 0.47
CA ARG A 210 -3.20 5.13 -0.03
C ARG A 210 -3.85 5.23 -1.41
N ASP A 211 -3.55 4.29 -2.30
CA ASP A 211 -4.17 4.21 -3.63
C ASP A 211 -5.69 4.09 -3.54
N HIS A 212 -6.19 3.15 -2.74
CA HIS A 212 -7.64 3.00 -2.52
C HIS A 212 -8.26 4.16 -1.74
N THR A 213 -7.50 4.82 -0.86
CA THR A 213 -7.97 6.07 -0.23
C THR A 213 -8.23 7.15 -1.27
N ASP A 214 -7.33 7.31 -2.25
CA ASP A 214 -7.51 8.27 -3.34
C ASP A 214 -8.61 7.84 -4.33
N HIS A 215 -8.80 6.54 -4.54
CA HIS A 215 -9.96 6.01 -5.27
C HIS A 215 -11.27 6.38 -4.58
N ILE A 216 -11.39 6.14 -3.27
CA ILE A 216 -12.60 6.50 -2.52
C ILE A 216 -12.84 8.01 -2.52
N LYS A 217 -11.80 8.85 -2.45
CA LYS A 217 -11.97 10.32 -2.61
C LYS A 217 -12.62 10.68 -3.95
N LYS A 218 -12.23 10.01 -5.05
CA LYS A 218 -12.84 10.19 -6.38
C LYS A 218 -14.30 9.72 -6.43
N LEU A 219 -14.68 8.71 -5.64
CA LEU A 219 -16.06 8.26 -5.53
C LEU A 219 -16.90 9.18 -4.65
N ARG A 220 -16.35 9.62 -3.51
CA ARG A 220 -17.00 10.57 -2.59
C ARG A 220 -17.38 11.87 -3.30
N SER A 221 -16.54 12.37 -4.22
CA SER A 221 -16.86 13.60 -4.98
C SER A 221 -18.04 13.44 -5.95
N LYS A 222 -18.45 12.20 -6.26
CA LYS A 222 -19.64 11.88 -7.06
C LYS A 222 -20.90 11.72 -6.20
N LEU A 223 -20.79 11.69 -4.87
CA LEU A 223 -21.94 11.62 -3.98
C LEU A 223 -22.69 12.96 -3.95
N PRO A 224 -24.03 12.95 -3.77
CA PRO A 224 -24.79 14.18 -3.60
C PRO A 224 -24.27 14.96 -2.39
N GLN A 225 -23.85 16.20 -2.58
CA GLN A 225 -23.60 17.11 -1.46
C GLN A 225 -24.96 17.57 -0.92
N TRP A 226 -25.18 17.43 0.39
CA TRP A 226 -26.37 17.92 1.06
C TRP A 226 -26.24 19.41 1.37
#